data_AF-T0GY08-F1
#
_entry.id   AF-T0GY08-F1
#
_cell.length_a   1.000
_cell.length_b   1.000
_cell.length_c   1.000
_cell.angle_alpha   90.00
_cell.angle_beta   90.00
_cell.angle_gamma   90.00
#
_symmetry.space_group_name_H-M   'P 1'
#
loop_
_entity.id
_entity.type
_entity.pdbx_description
1 polymer ?
#
loop_
_entity_poly.entity_id
_entity_poly.type
_entity_poly.pdbx_seq_one_letter_code
_entity_poly.pdbx_strand_id
1 'polypeptide(L)'
;MRSGDQPERRISRLRNSRLYGATLSLLIPVAPAFSASPETGGTIGLVLTSWRPALYETPGAKEECPSGLQVSEDIQNEKTPGAAERLAKFGFPLNRGPNGELAAYAPMKVEDPIPFRELQTRNGFGLNLDGTSDGHATAKSCTHEKFRTPEGVAADNQLARVLGCTVGWRASGFNVEFAAREFASSSVNRILVEISGVDDERNDPDVEIRIYKGLDGLVATGEGKFLPGTNQRIDNRFPRYMHQTRGKIADGVLTSDPIPLANLPLLWVANPGERKFRDLQLKLKLTDTGAEGIVSGYEDLRIWWNNYSRGMNSHGGIGNYSSAQLYRAAHRYADGYPDPKTGQCTAISAAYKVEAARAMIAHPALAQPSTVTASNDRTKP
;
A
#
# COMPACT_ATOMS: atom_id res chain seq x y z
N MET A 1 -46.73 -47.38 36.93
CA MET A 1 -47.94 -47.99 36.34
C MET A 1 -48.29 -47.17 35.11
N ARG A 2 -48.09 -47.73 33.90
CA ARG A 2 -49.13 -48.13 32.90
C ARG A 2 -49.96 -46.94 32.41
N SER A 3 -50.28 -46.74 31.13
CA SER A 3 -50.15 -47.44 29.83
C SER A 3 -50.53 -46.37 28.77
N GLY A 4 -50.08 -46.38 27.53
CA GLY A 4 -50.49 -47.31 26.47
C GLY A 4 -51.60 -46.71 25.58
N ASP A 5 -51.29 -46.58 24.28
CA ASP A 5 -52.13 -46.65 23.07
C ASP A 5 -53.15 -45.55 22.64
N GLN A 6 -52.77 -44.86 21.54
CA GLN A 6 -53.36 -44.81 20.17
C GLN A 6 -54.89 -45.06 19.96
N PRO A 7 -55.53 -44.39 18.96
CA PRO A 7 -55.66 -45.04 17.64
C PRO A 7 -55.70 -44.14 16.37
N GLU A 8 -55.15 -44.73 15.29
CA GLU A 8 -55.68 -44.89 13.92
C GLU A 8 -55.73 -43.76 12.85
N ARG A 9 -54.83 -43.93 11.86
CA ARG A 9 -55.02 -44.15 10.40
C ARG A 9 -56.03 -43.27 9.61
N ARG A 10 -55.49 -42.56 8.60
CA ARG A 10 -55.88 -42.81 7.19
C ARG A 10 -54.79 -42.43 6.19
N ILE A 11 -54.40 -43.43 5.41
CA ILE A 11 -53.50 -43.36 4.25
C ILE A 11 -54.34 -42.94 3.03
N SER A 12 -53.86 -41.98 2.25
CA SER A 12 -54.28 -41.83 0.85
C SER A 12 -53.07 -41.98 -0.07
N ARG A 13 -53.19 -42.90 -1.03
CA ARG A 13 -52.21 -43.20 -2.09
C ARG A 13 -52.60 -42.44 -3.35
N LEU A 14 -51.65 -41.71 -3.94
CA LEU A 14 -51.57 -41.38 -5.38
C LEU A 14 -50.07 -41.40 -5.71
N ARG A 15 -49.51 -42.49 -6.24
CA ARG A 15 -49.49 -43.00 -7.63
C ARG A 15 -48.65 -42.14 -8.60
N ASN A 16 -47.42 -42.62 -8.79
CA ASN A 16 -46.54 -42.58 -9.97
C ASN A 16 -46.32 -41.26 -10.74
N SER A 17 -45.08 -40.77 -10.68
CA SER A 17 -44.39 -40.21 -11.86
C SER A 17 -42.86 -40.19 -11.70
N ARG A 18 -42.22 -41.05 -12.50
CA ARG A 18 -40.91 -40.89 -13.18
C ARG A 18 -39.65 -40.63 -12.34
N LEU A 19 -38.80 -41.65 -12.27
CA LEU A 19 -37.36 -41.50 -12.06
C LEU A 19 -36.76 -40.60 -13.16
N TYR A 20 -36.12 -39.51 -12.76
CA TYR A 20 -35.02 -38.91 -13.50
C TYR A 20 -33.83 -38.85 -12.55
N GLY A 21 -32.76 -39.55 -12.91
CA GLY A 21 -31.50 -39.55 -12.16
C GLY A 21 -30.90 -38.15 -12.19
N ALA A 22 -30.72 -37.54 -11.03
CA ALA A 22 -29.92 -36.35 -10.87
C ALA A 22 -28.46 -36.77 -10.67
N THR A 23 -27.67 -36.70 -11.73
CA THR A 23 -26.21 -36.66 -11.65
C THR A 23 -25.81 -35.44 -10.83
N LEU A 24 -25.23 -35.67 -9.66
CA LEU A 24 -24.64 -34.65 -8.81
C LEU A 24 -23.32 -34.18 -9.44
N SER A 25 -23.37 -33.17 -10.30
CA SER A 25 -22.18 -32.51 -10.83
C SER A 25 -21.50 -31.74 -9.71
N LEU A 26 -20.41 -32.29 -9.16
CA LEU A 26 -19.47 -31.53 -8.33
C LEU A 26 -18.88 -30.40 -9.18
N LEU A 27 -19.34 -29.18 -8.94
CA LEU A 27 -18.65 -27.97 -9.38
C LEU A 27 -17.39 -27.81 -8.54
N ILE A 28 -16.27 -28.29 -9.09
CA ILE A 28 -14.94 -27.95 -8.59
C ILE A 28 -14.72 -26.45 -8.91
N PRO A 29 -14.43 -25.59 -7.93
CA PRO A 29 -14.03 -24.22 -8.22
C PRO A 29 -12.68 -24.28 -8.95
N VAL A 30 -12.69 -23.98 -10.24
CA VAL A 30 -11.48 -23.78 -11.03
C VAL A 30 -10.85 -22.48 -10.51
N ALA A 31 -9.82 -22.60 -9.67
CA ALA A 31 -8.93 -21.48 -9.42
C ALA A 31 -8.32 -21.04 -10.76
N PRO A 32 -8.16 -19.74 -11.03
CA PRO A 32 -7.49 -19.29 -12.25
C PRO A 32 -6.09 -19.91 -12.26
N ALA A 33 -5.87 -20.85 -13.18
CA ALA A 33 -4.56 -21.37 -13.48
C ALA A 33 -3.77 -20.24 -14.12
N PHE A 34 -2.75 -19.73 -13.42
CA PHE A 34 -1.70 -18.94 -14.04
C PHE A 34 -1.03 -19.84 -15.07
N SER A 35 -1.39 -19.67 -16.34
CA SER A 35 -0.71 -20.31 -17.45
C SER A 35 0.67 -19.67 -17.56
N ALA A 36 1.70 -20.39 -17.15
CA ALA A 36 3.07 -20.04 -17.48
C ALA A 36 3.24 -20.22 -19.00
N SER A 37 3.20 -19.11 -19.74
CA SER A 37 3.70 -19.10 -21.10
C SER A 37 5.19 -19.44 -21.07
N PRO A 38 5.74 -20.14 -22.08
CA PRO A 38 7.17 -20.35 -22.15
C PRO A 38 7.83 -18.98 -22.32
N GLU A 39 8.48 -18.47 -21.27
CA GLU A 39 9.18 -17.20 -21.33
C GLU A 39 10.40 -17.35 -22.22
N THR A 40 10.36 -16.75 -23.41
CA THR A 40 11.47 -16.74 -24.36
C THR A 40 12.52 -15.66 -24.06
N GLY A 41 12.32 -14.87 -22.99
CA GLY A 41 13.20 -13.78 -22.55
C GLY A 41 13.79 -14.01 -21.15
N GLY A 42 14.71 -13.15 -20.75
CA GLY A 42 15.31 -13.14 -19.42
C GLY A 42 14.35 -12.66 -18.32
N THR A 43 14.78 -12.82 -17.06
CA THR A 43 14.04 -12.36 -15.89
C THR A 43 14.89 -11.42 -15.04
N ILE A 44 14.33 -10.29 -14.64
CA ILE A 44 14.91 -9.35 -13.68
C ILE A 44 14.17 -9.47 -12.36
N GLY A 45 14.87 -9.88 -11.31
CA GLY A 45 14.35 -9.83 -9.94
C GLY A 45 14.85 -8.59 -9.20
N LEU A 46 13.94 -7.92 -8.49
CA LEU A 46 14.20 -6.76 -7.64
C LEU A 46 13.60 -6.96 -6.25
N VAL A 47 14.32 -6.52 -5.23
CA VAL A 47 13.81 -6.38 -3.87
C VAL A 47 13.85 -4.92 -3.47
N LEU A 48 12.70 -4.36 -3.06
CA LEU A 48 12.67 -2.99 -2.57
C LEU A 48 13.49 -2.87 -1.28
N THR A 49 14.28 -1.81 -1.22
CA THR A 49 15.18 -1.46 -0.12
C THR A 49 14.79 -0.16 0.57
N SER A 50 14.04 0.69 -0.11
CA SER A 50 13.58 1.99 0.39
C SER A 50 12.16 2.29 -0.09
N TRP A 51 11.41 2.99 0.73
CA TRP A 51 10.10 3.54 0.39
C TRP A 51 9.85 4.82 1.20
N ARG A 52 9.85 5.97 0.54
CA ARG A 52 9.61 7.27 1.19
C ARG A 52 8.70 8.16 0.36
N PRO A 53 7.91 9.07 0.97
CA PRO A 53 7.12 10.03 0.22
C PRO A 53 7.97 10.81 -0.79
N ALA A 54 7.45 10.99 -2.00
CA ALA A 54 8.13 11.74 -3.05
C ALA A 54 7.84 13.24 -2.86
N LEU A 55 8.70 13.92 -2.08
CA LEU A 55 8.56 15.34 -1.78
C LEU A 55 9.59 16.18 -2.55
N TYR A 56 9.15 17.37 -2.98
CA TYR A 56 10.01 18.45 -3.44
C TYR A 56 10.49 19.24 -2.21
N GLU A 57 11.80 19.33 -2.03
CA GLU A 57 12.41 19.88 -0.83
C GLU A 57 13.51 20.86 -1.20
N THR A 58 13.40 22.10 -0.70
CA THR A 58 14.45 23.12 -0.84
C THR A 58 15.16 23.37 0.49
N PRO A 59 16.40 23.88 0.47
CA PRO A 59 17.09 24.29 1.69
C PRO A 59 16.24 25.26 2.53
N GLY A 60 15.95 24.87 3.78
CA GLY A 60 15.13 25.67 4.70
C GLY A 60 13.62 25.70 4.41
N ALA A 61 13.14 24.94 3.41
CA ALA A 61 11.73 24.75 3.06
C ALA A 61 10.93 26.01 2.72
N LYS A 62 11.58 27.16 2.50
CA LYS A 62 10.88 28.45 2.32
C LYS A 62 10.13 28.55 1.00
N GLU A 63 10.59 27.85 -0.04
CA GLU A 63 9.94 27.86 -1.35
C GLU A 63 8.61 27.11 -1.32
N GLU A 64 8.61 25.90 -0.75
CA GLU A 64 7.45 25.03 -0.71
C GLU A 64 6.53 25.28 0.49
N CYS A 65 7.06 25.80 1.59
CA CYS A 65 6.34 26.06 2.84
C CYS A 65 6.56 27.51 3.33
N PRO A 66 6.06 28.52 2.60
CA PRO A 66 6.29 29.94 2.93
C PRO A 66 5.67 30.36 4.28
N SER A 67 4.63 29.67 4.74
CA SER A 67 4.04 29.84 6.07
C SER A 67 4.80 29.07 7.17
N GLY A 68 5.93 28.45 6.83
CA GLY A 68 6.74 27.61 7.70
C GLY A 68 6.27 26.16 7.79
N LEU A 69 6.99 25.36 8.57
CA LEU A 69 6.71 23.93 8.77
C LEU A 69 5.68 23.70 9.88
N GLN A 70 4.95 22.60 9.81
CA GLN A 70 3.89 22.23 10.76
C GLN A 70 4.34 22.28 12.22
N VAL A 71 3.39 22.60 13.10
CA VAL A 71 3.59 22.58 14.56
C VAL A 71 3.18 21.22 15.12
N SER A 72 3.84 20.78 16.20
CA SER A 72 3.52 19.52 16.87
C SER A 72 2.16 19.54 17.57
N GLU A 73 1.67 18.34 17.90
CA GLU A 73 0.55 18.14 18.82
C GLU A 73 0.70 18.93 20.13
N ASP A 74 1.91 18.95 20.70
CA ASP A 74 2.18 19.63 21.98
C ASP A 74 2.00 21.13 21.86
N ILE A 75 2.51 21.75 20.78
CA ILE A 75 2.33 23.18 20.52
C ILE A 75 0.85 23.51 20.30
N GLN A 76 0.11 22.65 19.59
CA GLN A 76 -1.34 22.83 19.45
C GLN A 76 -2.04 22.75 20.81
N ASN A 77 -1.65 21.77 21.65
CA ASN A 77 -2.18 21.62 22.99
C ASN A 77 -1.92 22.87 23.84
N GLU A 78 -0.69 23.37 23.89
CA GLU A 78 -0.32 24.59 24.63
C GLU A 78 -1.13 25.82 24.24
N LYS A 79 -1.51 25.95 22.96
CA LYS A 79 -2.34 27.05 22.48
C LYS A 79 -3.84 26.83 22.62
N THR A 80 -4.26 25.63 23.00
CA THR A 80 -5.69 25.32 23.15
C THR A 80 -6.21 25.83 24.50
N PRO A 81 -7.31 26.60 24.52
CA PRO A 81 -7.95 26.99 25.77
C PRO A 81 -8.31 25.77 26.65
N GLY A 82 -7.97 25.87 27.93
CA GLY A 82 -8.20 24.82 28.92
C GLY A 82 -7.29 23.58 28.81
N ALA A 83 -6.17 23.68 28.11
CA ALA A 83 -5.23 22.57 27.96
C ALA A 83 -4.65 22.07 29.30
N ALA A 84 -4.36 22.98 30.25
CA ALA A 84 -3.86 22.60 31.57
C ALA A 84 -4.89 21.79 32.38
N GLU A 85 -6.16 22.22 32.38
CA GLU A 85 -7.24 21.47 33.05
C GLU A 85 -7.49 20.13 32.37
N ARG A 86 -7.47 20.10 31.02
CA ARG A 86 -7.61 18.87 30.24
C ARG A 86 -6.50 17.88 30.54
N LEU A 87 -5.25 18.33 30.56
CA LEU A 87 -4.10 17.51 30.90
C LEU A 87 -4.19 16.99 32.33
N ALA A 88 -4.57 17.84 33.29
CA ALA A 88 -4.79 17.43 34.67
C ALA A 88 -5.91 16.36 34.80
N LYS A 89 -6.96 16.48 33.99
CA LYS A 89 -8.10 15.55 34.01
C LYS A 89 -7.80 14.20 33.36
N PHE A 90 -7.10 14.19 32.21
CA PHE A 90 -6.93 12.98 31.40
C PHE A 90 -5.51 12.39 31.41
N GLY A 91 -4.53 13.11 31.97
CA GLY A 91 -3.19 12.60 32.28
C GLY A 91 -2.25 12.44 31.08
N PHE A 92 -2.66 12.79 29.86
CA PHE A 92 -1.81 12.66 28.67
C PHE A 92 -2.05 13.79 27.65
N PRO A 93 -0.99 14.45 27.12
CA PRO A 93 -1.12 15.67 26.32
C PRO A 93 -1.81 15.45 24.96
N LEU A 94 -1.85 14.22 24.46
CA LEU A 94 -2.53 13.89 23.21
C LEU A 94 -4.04 13.63 23.36
N ASN A 95 -4.56 13.54 24.59
CA ASN A 95 -5.99 13.42 24.88
C ASN A 95 -6.66 14.79 24.74
N ARG A 96 -6.63 15.34 23.52
CA ARG A 96 -7.07 16.72 23.20
C ARG A 96 -8.55 16.82 22.89
N GLY A 97 -9.26 15.70 22.79
CA GLY A 97 -10.72 15.68 22.67
C GLY A 97 -11.42 16.20 23.93
N PRO A 98 -12.67 16.69 23.80
CA PRO A 98 -13.42 17.26 24.92
C PRO A 98 -13.67 16.27 26.08
N ASN A 99 -13.69 14.97 25.80
CA ASN A 99 -13.84 13.90 26.80
C ASN A 99 -12.56 13.07 26.98
N GLY A 100 -11.41 13.61 26.57
CA GLY A 100 -10.14 12.92 26.65
C GLY A 100 -9.92 11.94 25.51
N GLU A 101 -10.57 12.13 24.37
CA GLU A 101 -10.27 11.35 23.17
C GLU A 101 -8.87 11.69 22.63
N LEU A 102 -8.14 10.67 22.17
CA LEU A 102 -6.85 10.87 21.50
C LEU A 102 -7.05 11.48 20.12
N ALA A 103 -6.33 12.56 19.80
CA ALA A 103 -6.44 13.25 18.51
C ALA A 103 -6.21 12.34 17.30
N ALA A 104 -5.32 11.35 17.42
CA ALA A 104 -5.04 10.37 16.37
C ALA A 104 -6.23 9.41 16.09
N TYR A 105 -7.00 9.06 17.12
CA TYR A 105 -8.12 8.12 16.99
C TYR A 105 -9.46 8.84 16.77
N ALA A 106 -9.60 10.08 17.25
CA ALA A 106 -10.79 10.90 17.11
C ALA A 106 -10.45 12.30 16.55
N PRO A 107 -9.85 12.41 15.36
CA PRO A 107 -9.33 13.68 14.82
C PRO A 107 -10.42 14.74 14.65
N MET A 108 -11.66 14.33 14.38
CA MET A 108 -12.81 15.21 14.20
C MET A 108 -13.39 15.74 15.51
N LYS A 109 -12.95 15.23 16.67
CA LYS A 109 -13.35 15.74 18.00
C LYS A 109 -12.41 16.83 18.51
N VAL A 110 -11.33 17.10 17.78
CA VAL A 110 -10.27 18.01 18.19
C VAL A 110 -10.22 19.17 17.23
N GLU A 111 -10.34 20.39 17.74
CA GLU A 111 -10.16 21.63 16.98
C GLU A 111 -8.83 22.26 17.35
N ASP A 112 -8.03 22.59 16.34
CA ASP A 112 -6.68 23.11 16.51
C ASP A 112 -6.66 24.64 16.34
N PRO A 113 -6.08 25.39 17.29
CA PRO A 113 -6.05 26.84 17.25
C PRO A 113 -5.05 27.41 16.22
N ILE A 114 -3.97 26.69 15.91
CA ILE A 114 -2.98 27.12 14.91
C ILE A 114 -3.36 26.50 13.57
N PRO A 115 -3.56 27.25 12.48
CA PRO A 115 -3.92 26.70 11.17
C PRO A 115 -2.87 25.75 10.59
N PHE A 116 -3.34 24.80 9.79
CA PHE A 116 -2.48 23.87 9.04
C PHE A 116 -1.67 24.63 7.98
N ARG A 117 -0.37 24.34 7.89
CA ARG A 117 0.54 24.99 6.95
C ARG A 117 0.65 24.21 5.65
N GLU A 118 -0.05 24.68 4.63
CA GLU A 118 -0.15 23.98 3.35
C GLU A 118 1.13 24.12 2.50
N LEU A 119 1.42 23.07 1.73
CA LEU A 119 2.46 23.11 0.69
C LEU A 119 1.97 23.95 -0.50
N GLN A 120 2.73 24.98 -0.87
CA GLN A 120 2.30 25.97 -1.87
C GLN A 120 3.09 25.90 -3.20
N THR A 121 4.08 25.02 -3.31
CA THR A 121 4.84 24.88 -4.57
C THR A 121 4.05 24.12 -5.64
N ARG A 122 4.36 24.42 -6.90
CA ARG A 122 3.93 23.64 -8.08
C ARG A 122 4.95 22.57 -8.47
N ASN A 123 6.16 22.62 -7.92
CA ASN A 123 7.20 21.64 -8.19
C ASN A 123 6.94 20.38 -7.36
N GLY A 124 7.01 19.20 -7.99
CA GLY A 124 6.70 17.96 -7.31
C GLY A 124 7.21 16.74 -8.04
N PHE A 125 6.87 15.56 -7.51
CA PHE A 125 7.18 14.28 -8.11
C PHE A 125 5.91 13.44 -8.17
N GLY A 126 5.80 12.56 -9.15
CA GLY A 126 4.67 11.66 -9.32
C GLY A 126 4.49 11.24 -10.76
N LEU A 127 3.36 10.60 -11.04
CA LEU A 127 2.92 10.24 -12.39
C LEU A 127 1.61 10.96 -12.70
N ASN A 128 1.27 11.11 -13.97
CA ASN A 128 -0.04 11.60 -14.37
C ASN A 128 -1.04 10.44 -14.30
N LEU A 129 -1.77 10.32 -13.19
CA LEU A 129 -2.64 9.19 -12.90
C LEU A 129 -4.01 9.32 -13.57
N ASP A 130 -4.54 10.54 -13.74
CA ASP A 130 -5.84 10.76 -14.40
C ASP A 130 -5.74 11.12 -15.89
N GLY A 131 -4.52 11.31 -16.42
CA GLY A 131 -4.29 11.62 -17.83
C GLY A 131 -4.55 13.08 -18.21
N THR A 132 -4.97 13.93 -17.27
CA THR A 132 -5.20 15.36 -17.52
C THR A 132 -3.90 16.15 -17.35
N SER A 133 -3.74 17.26 -18.08
CA SER A 133 -2.57 18.13 -17.97
C SER A 133 -2.73 19.27 -16.95
N ASP A 134 -3.98 19.53 -16.57
CA ASP A 134 -4.46 20.67 -15.78
C ASP A 134 -5.22 20.28 -14.50
N GLY A 135 -5.59 19.01 -14.33
CA GLY A 135 -6.25 18.51 -13.12
C GLY A 135 -7.76 18.77 -13.06
N HIS A 136 -8.42 18.94 -14.22
CA HIS A 136 -9.88 18.91 -14.26
C HIS A 136 -10.42 17.55 -13.82
N ALA A 137 -11.60 17.53 -13.20
CA ALA A 137 -12.22 16.29 -12.73
C ALA A 137 -12.45 15.29 -13.88
N THR A 138 -12.23 14.00 -13.60
CA THR A 138 -12.52 12.88 -14.49
C THR A 138 -13.49 11.91 -13.84
N ALA A 139 -13.81 10.80 -14.51
CA ALA A 139 -14.60 9.72 -13.89
C ALA A 139 -13.91 9.11 -12.65
N LYS A 140 -12.58 9.20 -12.56
CA LYS A 140 -11.79 8.60 -11.48
C LYS A 140 -11.07 9.60 -10.58
N SER A 141 -11.15 10.90 -10.87
CA SER A 141 -10.49 11.94 -10.08
C SER A 141 -11.40 13.16 -9.86
N CYS A 142 -11.28 13.78 -8.69
CA CYS A 142 -11.82 15.11 -8.43
C CYS A 142 -10.87 16.19 -8.96
N THR A 143 -11.38 17.41 -9.16
CA THR A 143 -10.55 18.55 -9.54
C THR A 143 -9.44 18.77 -8.51
N HIS A 144 -8.21 18.94 -8.97
CA HIS A 144 -7.06 19.19 -8.12
C HIS A 144 -5.95 19.96 -8.87
N GLU A 145 -4.98 20.45 -8.13
CA GLU A 145 -3.83 21.14 -8.73
C GLU A 145 -2.70 20.17 -9.05
N LYS A 146 -2.31 20.11 -10.33
CA LYS A 146 -1.17 19.31 -10.79
C LYS A 146 0.16 19.85 -10.25
N PHE A 147 1.06 18.93 -9.93
CA PHE A 147 2.48 19.24 -9.83
C PHE A 147 3.13 19.26 -11.22
N ARG A 148 4.32 19.85 -11.29
CA ARG A 148 5.27 19.75 -12.41
C ARG A 148 6.51 19.01 -11.93
N THR A 149 6.86 17.92 -12.62
CA THR A 149 8.10 17.20 -12.37
C THR A 149 9.30 18.03 -12.81
N PRO A 150 10.54 17.69 -12.39
CA PRO A 150 11.74 18.34 -12.91
C PRO A 150 11.85 18.31 -14.44
N GLU A 151 11.25 17.31 -15.09
CA GLU A 151 11.18 17.18 -16.55
C GLU A 151 10.03 18.01 -17.17
N GLY A 152 9.29 18.77 -16.37
CA GLY A 152 8.18 19.63 -16.81
C GLY A 152 6.85 18.91 -17.03
N VAL A 153 6.74 17.63 -16.66
CA VAL A 153 5.54 16.81 -16.89
C VAL A 153 4.51 17.02 -15.76
N ALA A 154 3.22 16.98 -16.10
CA ALA A 154 2.14 16.99 -15.11
C ALA A 154 2.19 15.75 -14.21
N ALA A 155 1.99 15.92 -12.91
CA ALA A 155 1.99 14.81 -11.96
C ALA A 155 0.94 14.97 -10.85
N ASP A 156 0.42 13.82 -10.42
CA ASP A 156 -0.53 13.64 -9.33
C ASP A 156 0.19 13.12 -8.10
N ASN A 157 0.11 13.89 -7.02
CA ASN A 157 0.68 13.54 -5.72
C ASN A 157 0.12 14.46 -4.63
N GLN A 158 -1.21 14.52 -4.49
CA GLN A 158 -1.83 15.38 -3.48
C GLN A 158 -1.40 15.00 -2.05
N LEU A 159 -0.95 13.77 -1.82
CA LEU A 159 -0.33 13.37 -0.55
C LEU A 159 0.90 14.24 -0.21
N ALA A 160 1.65 14.74 -1.20
CA ALA A 160 2.74 15.68 -0.96
C ALA A 160 2.26 17.00 -0.34
N ARG A 161 1.03 17.45 -0.63
CA ARG A 161 0.45 18.65 0.01
C ARG A 161 0.09 18.43 1.46
N VAL A 162 -0.25 17.20 1.80
CA VAL A 162 -0.55 16.77 3.17
C VAL A 162 0.74 16.63 3.99
N LEU A 163 1.80 16.07 3.40
CA LEU A 163 3.01 15.70 4.13
C LEU A 163 4.16 16.70 4.03
N GLY A 164 4.28 17.47 2.95
CA GLY A 164 5.55 18.12 2.59
C GLY A 164 6.01 19.25 3.49
N CYS A 165 5.10 19.92 4.21
CA CYS A 165 5.44 20.90 5.25
C CYS A 165 5.59 20.30 6.65
N THR A 166 5.58 18.97 6.76
CA THR A 166 5.76 18.27 8.02
C THR A 166 7.19 17.80 8.17
N VAL A 167 7.93 18.31 9.17
CA VAL A 167 9.36 18.00 9.36
C VAL A 167 9.63 16.50 9.36
N GLY A 168 8.80 15.71 10.03
CA GLY A 168 8.97 14.27 10.16
C GLY A 168 8.98 13.51 8.83
N TRP A 169 8.27 13.98 7.81
CA TRP A 169 8.10 13.29 6.52
C TRP A 169 9.09 13.71 5.43
N ARG A 170 9.92 14.69 5.73
CA ARG A 170 10.98 15.19 4.83
C ARG A 170 12.21 14.27 4.88
N ALA A 171 13.14 14.41 3.94
CA ALA A 171 14.22 13.45 3.72
C ALA A 171 15.10 13.16 4.96
N SER A 172 15.34 14.15 5.83
CA SER A 172 16.04 14.02 7.12
C SER A 172 15.10 14.03 8.33
N GLY A 173 13.81 13.81 8.07
CA GLY A 173 12.78 13.75 9.09
C GLY A 173 12.79 12.41 9.81
N PHE A 174 12.49 12.44 11.10
CA PHE A 174 12.46 11.25 11.94
C PHE A 174 11.56 10.13 11.39
N ASN A 175 10.40 10.45 10.79
CA ASN A 175 9.49 9.44 10.26
C ASN A 175 10.09 8.72 9.07
N VAL A 176 10.84 9.43 8.21
CA VAL A 176 11.54 8.83 7.07
C VAL A 176 12.70 7.95 7.54
N GLU A 177 13.50 8.42 8.50
CA GLU A 177 14.63 7.64 9.03
C GLU A 177 14.16 6.38 9.77
N PHE A 178 13.10 6.50 10.58
CA PHE A 178 12.51 5.37 11.27
C PHE A 178 11.90 4.38 10.27
N ALA A 179 11.12 4.86 9.30
CA ALA A 179 10.54 4.04 8.24
C ALA A 179 11.63 3.29 7.47
N ALA A 180 12.74 3.96 7.12
CA ALA A 180 13.83 3.35 6.39
C ALA A 180 14.45 2.17 7.16
N ARG A 181 14.68 2.34 8.47
CA ARG A 181 15.19 1.26 9.33
C ARG A 181 14.20 0.11 9.48
N GLU A 182 12.93 0.40 9.68
CA GLU A 182 11.87 -0.62 9.82
C GLU A 182 11.65 -1.38 8.50
N PHE A 183 11.65 -0.66 7.38
CA PHE A 183 11.56 -1.23 6.04
C PHE A 183 12.74 -2.15 5.72
N ALA A 184 13.96 -1.75 6.10
CA ALA A 184 15.15 -2.55 5.90
C ALA A 184 15.16 -3.83 6.75
N SER A 185 14.86 -3.69 8.05
CA SER A 185 15.01 -4.76 9.05
C SER A 185 13.86 -5.77 9.08
N SER A 186 12.64 -5.36 8.71
CA SER A 186 11.46 -6.22 8.81
C SER A 186 11.12 -6.89 7.49
N SER A 187 10.98 -8.22 7.49
CA SER A 187 10.45 -8.95 6.34
C SER A 187 8.95 -8.73 6.12
N VAL A 188 8.23 -8.08 7.05
CA VAL A 188 6.83 -7.68 6.80
C VAL A 188 6.78 -6.74 5.60
N ASN A 189 7.66 -5.73 5.56
CA ASN A 189 7.78 -4.74 4.48
C ASN A 189 8.47 -5.27 3.21
N ARG A 190 8.75 -6.58 3.12
CA ARG A 190 9.49 -7.14 1.98
C ARG A 190 8.59 -7.19 0.74
N ILE A 191 8.88 -6.32 -0.21
CA ILE A 191 8.21 -6.24 -1.52
C ILE A 191 9.22 -6.65 -2.59
N LEU A 192 8.82 -7.61 -3.42
CA LEU A 192 9.60 -8.10 -4.57
C LEU A 192 8.92 -7.62 -5.85
N VAL A 193 9.72 -7.26 -6.85
CA VAL A 193 9.26 -6.98 -8.21
C VAL A 193 10.02 -7.91 -9.15
N GLU A 194 9.30 -8.69 -9.94
CA GLU A 194 9.83 -9.58 -10.95
C GLU A 194 9.41 -9.07 -12.32
N ILE A 195 10.34 -8.99 -13.26
CA ILE A 195 10.11 -8.56 -14.63
C ILE A 195 10.50 -9.73 -15.53
N SER A 196 9.52 -10.28 -16.23
CA SER A 196 9.63 -11.49 -17.05
C SER A 196 9.47 -11.17 -18.53
N GLY A 197 10.02 -12.05 -19.37
CA GLY A 197 10.00 -11.87 -20.82
C GLY A 197 10.88 -10.71 -21.30
N VAL A 198 12.00 -10.43 -20.62
CA VAL A 198 12.89 -9.33 -20.97
C VAL A 198 13.89 -9.76 -22.05
N ASP A 199 13.76 -9.21 -23.24
CA ASP A 199 14.68 -9.44 -24.36
C ASP A 199 15.83 -8.41 -24.35
N ASP A 200 15.56 -7.16 -23.96
CA ASP A 200 16.55 -6.08 -23.86
C ASP A 200 16.27 -5.18 -22.63
N GLU A 201 17.17 -5.20 -21.64
CA GLU A 201 17.03 -4.38 -20.42
C GLU A 201 17.10 -2.85 -20.66
N ARG A 202 17.44 -2.41 -21.87
CA ARG A 202 17.39 -1.00 -22.29
C ARG A 202 16.10 -0.67 -23.01
N ASN A 203 15.65 -1.50 -23.93
CA ASN A 203 14.50 -1.20 -24.79
C ASN A 203 13.68 -2.45 -25.07
N ASP A 204 12.63 -2.63 -24.28
CA ASP A 204 11.70 -3.75 -24.40
C ASP A 204 10.27 -3.23 -24.52
N PRO A 205 9.56 -3.47 -25.64
CA PRO A 205 8.23 -2.93 -25.84
C PRO A 205 7.15 -3.61 -25.00
N ASP A 206 7.36 -4.83 -24.51
CA ASP A 206 6.34 -5.60 -23.80
C ASP A 206 6.97 -6.56 -22.79
N VAL A 207 6.87 -6.21 -21.51
CA VAL A 207 7.30 -7.06 -20.40
C VAL A 207 6.15 -7.36 -19.47
N GLU A 208 6.27 -8.48 -18.76
CA GLU A 208 5.35 -8.81 -17.69
C GLU A 208 5.97 -8.46 -16.34
N ILE A 209 5.19 -7.82 -15.48
CA ILE A 209 5.65 -7.35 -14.17
C ILE A 209 4.80 -8.04 -13.10
N ARG A 210 5.46 -8.68 -12.15
CA ARG A 210 4.82 -9.26 -10.96
C ARG A 210 5.35 -8.61 -9.70
N ILE A 211 4.44 -8.35 -8.77
CA ILE A 211 4.77 -7.84 -7.43
C ILE A 211 4.41 -8.91 -6.42
N TYR A 212 5.30 -9.19 -5.48
CA TYR A 212 5.05 -10.16 -4.42
C TYR A 212 5.39 -9.60 -3.05
N LYS A 213 4.82 -10.22 -2.01
CA LYS A 213 5.42 -10.19 -0.68
C LYS A 213 6.56 -11.20 -0.61
N GLY A 214 7.71 -10.78 -0.08
CA GLY A 214 8.84 -11.67 0.22
C GLY A 214 8.88 -12.16 1.68
N LEU A 215 9.69 -13.19 1.91
CA LEU A 215 9.94 -13.81 3.22
C LEU A 215 11.22 -13.34 3.90
N ASP A 216 12.22 -12.98 3.10
CA ASP A 216 13.59 -12.86 3.56
C ASP A 216 13.95 -11.42 3.98
N GLY A 217 15.00 -11.30 4.79
CA GLY A 217 15.57 -10.00 5.17
C GLY A 217 16.42 -9.40 4.05
N LEU A 218 16.85 -8.15 4.23
CA LEU A 218 17.93 -7.59 3.41
C LEU A 218 19.27 -7.87 4.05
N VAL A 219 20.30 -8.04 3.22
CA VAL A 219 21.68 -8.12 3.64
C VAL A 219 22.35 -6.78 3.32
N ALA A 220 22.76 -6.06 4.36
CA ALA A 220 23.49 -4.81 4.20
C ALA A 220 24.99 -5.06 3.99
N THR A 221 25.63 -4.23 3.18
CA THR A 221 27.09 -4.13 3.08
C THR A 221 27.63 -3.28 4.23
N GLY A 222 28.94 -3.30 4.46
CA GLY A 222 29.59 -2.44 5.47
C GLY A 222 29.41 -0.93 5.22
N GLU A 223 29.01 -0.54 4.00
CA GLU A 223 28.76 0.83 3.57
C GLU A 223 27.29 1.26 3.74
N GLY A 224 26.44 0.40 4.31
CA GLY A 224 25.01 0.69 4.51
C GLY A 224 24.15 0.56 3.24
N LYS A 225 24.71 0.06 2.13
CA LYS A 225 23.95 -0.34 0.94
C LYS A 225 23.45 -1.77 1.09
N PHE A 226 22.58 -2.22 0.18
CA PHE A 226 22.09 -3.61 0.18
C PHE A 226 22.77 -4.43 -0.90
N LEU A 227 23.12 -5.68 -0.57
CA LEU A 227 23.84 -6.58 -1.45
C LEU A 227 22.93 -7.03 -2.63
N PRO A 228 23.32 -6.81 -3.89
CA PRO A 228 22.60 -7.35 -5.03
C PRO A 228 22.80 -8.87 -5.16
N GLY A 229 21.87 -9.53 -5.85
CA GLY A 229 21.92 -10.97 -6.12
C GLY A 229 21.54 -11.86 -4.95
N THR A 230 20.97 -11.31 -3.87
CA THR A 230 20.47 -12.12 -2.75
C THR A 230 19.26 -12.94 -3.17
N ASN A 231 19.14 -14.15 -2.62
CA ASN A 231 17.96 -14.99 -2.80
C ASN A 231 16.79 -14.41 -2.01
N GLN A 232 15.64 -14.28 -2.66
CA GLN A 232 14.41 -13.76 -2.06
C GLN A 232 13.25 -14.71 -2.38
N ARG A 233 12.68 -15.34 -1.35
CA ARG A 233 11.54 -16.25 -1.51
C ARG A 233 10.23 -15.51 -1.46
N ILE A 234 9.31 -15.92 -2.32
CA ILE A 234 7.93 -15.44 -2.30
C ILE A 234 7.19 -15.98 -1.07
N ASP A 235 6.47 -15.11 -0.37
CA ASP A 235 5.57 -15.49 0.73
C ASP A 235 4.18 -15.86 0.20
N ASN A 236 4.01 -17.11 -0.21
CA ASN A 236 2.76 -17.63 -0.77
C ASN A 236 1.58 -17.71 0.22
N ARG A 237 1.82 -17.45 1.51
CA ARG A 237 0.74 -17.36 2.52
C ARG A 237 -0.11 -16.10 2.34
N PHE A 238 0.37 -15.10 1.59
CA PHE A 238 -0.32 -13.84 1.37
C PHE A 238 -0.59 -13.56 -0.12
N PRO A 239 -1.43 -14.37 -0.80
CA PRO A 239 -1.77 -14.17 -2.21
C PRO A 239 -2.41 -12.80 -2.51
N ARG A 240 -3.03 -12.16 -1.51
CA ARG A 240 -3.59 -10.80 -1.63
C ARG A 240 -2.54 -9.70 -1.91
N TYR A 241 -1.26 -10.00 -1.73
CA TYR A 241 -0.14 -9.11 -2.02
C TYR A 241 0.59 -9.50 -3.32
N MET A 242 0.00 -10.39 -4.11
CA MET A 242 0.53 -10.79 -5.41
C MET A 242 -0.24 -10.06 -6.50
N HIS A 243 0.48 -9.30 -7.32
CA HIS A 243 -0.09 -8.53 -8.42
C HIS A 243 0.65 -8.83 -9.70
N GLN A 244 -0.04 -8.71 -10.82
CA GLN A 244 0.53 -8.84 -12.15
C GLN A 244 0.02 -7.69 -13.02
N THR A 245 0.90 -7.15 -13.84
CA THR A 245 0.58 -6.16 -14.86
C THR A 245 1.54 -6.30 -16.04
N ARG A 246 1.26 -5.58 -17.11
CA ARG A 246 2.13 -5.44 -18.27
C ARG A 246 2.94 -4.15 -18.14
N GLY A 247 3.95 -4.00 -18.98
CA GLY A 247 4.72 -2.77 -19.04
C GLY A 247 5.70 -2.78 -20.19
N LYS A 248 6.62 -1.83 -20.16
CA LYS A 248 7.69 -1.71 -21.14
C LYS A 248 8.94 -1.12 -20.50
N ILE A 249 10.08 -1.33 -21.13
CA ILE A 249 11.35 -0.70 -20.80
C ILE A 249 11.72 0.21 -21.95
N ALA A 250 11.99 1.48 -21.66
CA ALA A 250 12.49 2.44 -22.66
C ALA A 250 13.67 3.19 -22.06
N ASP A 251 14.80 3.20 -22.76
CA ASP A 251 16.06 3.79 -22.31
C ASP A 251 16.51 3.32 -20.90
N GLY A 252 16.21 2.05 -20.58
CA GLY A 252 16.47 1.45 -19.27
C GLY A 252 15.49 1.87 -18.16
N VAL A 253 14.36 2.48 -18.52
CA VAL A 253 13.29 2.86 -17.57
C VAL A 253 12.09 1.95 -17.78
N LEU A 254 11.82 1.09 -16.79
CA LEU A 254 10.61 0.30 -16.68
C LEU A 254 9.43 1.23 -16.38
N THR A 255 8.36 1.14 -17.17
CA THR A 255 7.06 1.74 -16.87
C THR A 255 5.97 0.66 -16.94
N SER A 256 5.13 0.57 -15.92
CA SER A 256 4.03 -0.40 -15.88
C SER A 256 2.70 0.18 -16.36
N ASP A 257 1.84 -0.67 -16.87
CA ASP A 257 0.40 -0.39 -16.94
C ASP A 257 -0.19 -0.34 -15.51
N PRO A 258 -1.30 0.37 -15.29
CA PRO A 258 -1.91 0.49 -13.97
C PRO A 258 -2.41 -0.86 -13.44
N ILE A 259 -2.03 -1.19 -12.21
CA ILE A 259 -2.66 -2.27 -11.44
C ILE A 259 -3.94 -1.71 -10.81
N PRO A 260 -5.14 -2.18 -11.22
CA PRO A 260 -6.40 -1.53 -10.81
C PRO A 260 -6.62 -1.51 -9.29
N LEU A 261 -6.15 -2.54 -8.59
CA LEU A 261 -6.18 -2.62 -7.14
C LEU A 261 -4.96 -3.39 -6.63
N ALA A 262 -4.06 -2.70 -5.94
CA ALA A 262 -2.86 -3.30 -5.35
C ALA A 262 -2.89 -3.15 -3.82
N ASN A 263 -2.78 -4.27 -3.10
CA ASN A 263 -2.48 -4.27 -1.67
C ASN A 263 -1.00 -4.61 -1.48
N LEU A 264 -0.28 -3.82 -0.70
CA LEU A 264 1.11 -4.07 -0.34
C LEU A 264 1.22 -4.20 1.18
N PRO A 265 2.09 -5.07 1.70
CA PRO A 265 2.28 -5.16 3.14
C PRO A 265 2.87 -3.86 3.69
N LEU A 266 2.46 -3.51 4.91
CA LEU A 266 3.06 -2.43 5.67
C LEU A 266 3.32 -2.90 7.10
N LEU A 267 4.51 -2.64 7.59
CA LEU A 267 4.79 -2.49 9.01
C LEU A 267 5.14 -1.03 9.25
N TRP A 268 4.41 -0.42 10.18
CA TRP A 268 4.61 0.96 10.59
C TRP A 268 4.56 1.06 12.11
N VAL A 269 5.69 1.37 12.73
CA VAL A 269 5.83 1.49 14.20
C VAL A 269 5.32 0.22 14.89
N ALA A 270 5.85 -0.93 14.47
CA ALA A 270 5.45 -2.26 14.93
C ALA A 270 3.97 -2.62 14.73
N ASN A 271 3.17 -1.79 14.05
CA ASN A 271 1.78 -2.10 13.70
C ASN A 271 1.71 -2.66 12.29
N PRO A 272 1.29 -3.92 12.11
CA PRO A 272 1.02 -4.45 10.79
C PRO A 272 -0.22 -3.75 10.20
N GLY A 273 -0.12 -3.46 8.91
CA GLY A 273 -1.15 -2.86 8.09
C GLY A 273 -0.96 -3.23 6.63
N GLU A 274 -1.61 -2.47 5.76
CA GLU A 274 -1.47 -2.60 4.32
C GLU A 274 -1.48 -1.22 3.68
N ARG A 275 -0.76 -1.07 2.57
CA ARG A 275 -1.02 0.03 1.64
C ARG A 275 -1.99 -0.48 0.60
N LYS A 276 -3.05 0.27 0.35
CA LYS A 276 -4.07 -0.10 -0.63
C LYS A 276 -4.13 0.98 -1.69
N PHE A 277 -3.68 0.65 -2.89
CA PHE A 277 -3.66 1.53 -4.03
C PHE A 277 -4.70 1.12 -5.06
N ARG A 278 -5.27 2.10 -5.74
CA ARG A 278 -5.92 1.93 -7.03
C ARG A 278 -5.04 2.56 -8.11
N ASP A 279 -5.01 1.94 -9.29
CA ASP A 279 -4.15 2.33 -10.41
C ASP A 279 -2.66 2.46 -10.02
N LEU A 280 -2.13 1.49 -9.26
CA LEU A 280 -0.71 1.48 -8.90
C LEU A 280 0.14 1.32 -10.16
N GLN A 281 1.11 2.22 -10.33
CA GLN A 281 2.05 2.24 -11.44
C GLN A 281 3.48 2.34 -10.92
N LEU A 282 4.38 1.69 -11.66
CA LEU A 282 5.83 1.71 -11.42
C LEU A 282 6.49 2.53 -12.55
N LYS A 283 7.42 3.40 -12.18
CA LYS A 283 8.37 4.03 -13.10
C LYS A 283 9.77 3.93 -12.50
N LEU A 284 10.52 2.91 -12.91
CA LEU A 284 11.80 2.52 -12.29
C LEU A 284 12.92 2.55 -13.32
N LYS A 285 13.97 3.31 -13.05
CA LYS A 285 15.22 3.25 -13.80
C LYS A 285 16.00 2.02 -13.36
N LEU A 286 16.21 1.09 -14.27
CA LEU A 286 16.97 -0.14 -14.05
C LEU A 286 18.47 0.15 -14.11
N THR A 287 19.23 -0.54 -13.26
CA THR A 287 20.69 -0.52 -13.24
C THR A 287 21.23 -1.93 -13.10
N ASP A 288 22.53 -2.10 -13.30
CA ASP A 288 23.20 -3.40 -13.19
C ASP A 288 23.04 -4.03 -11.80
N THR A 289 22.86 -3.21 -10.76
CA THR A 289 22.80 -3.65 -9.36
C THR A 289 21.44 -3.45 -8.70
N GLY A 290 20.48 -2.78 -9.36
CA GLY A 290 19.20 -2.48 -8.74
C GLY A 290 18.25 -1.67 -9.62
N ALA A 291 17.43 -0.87 -8.97
CA ALA A 291 16.58 0.12 -9.62
C ALA A 291 16.27 1.28 -8.68
N GLU A 292 15.99 2.45 -9.24
CA GLU A 292 15.52 3.64 -8.50
C GLU A 292 14.36 4.28 -9.24
N GLY A 293 13.38 4.85 -8.53
CA GLY A 293 12.30 5.56 -9.21
C GLY A 293 11.10 5.84 -8.34
N ILE A 294 9.93 5.83 -9.00
CA ILE A 294 8.65 6.19 -8.40
C ILE A 294 7.68 5.02 -8.45
N VAL A 295 7.01 4.81 -7.32
CA VAL A 295 5.73 4.08 -7.25
C VAL A 295 4.64 5.11 -7.01
N SER A 296 3.59 5.11 -7.84
CA SER A 296 2.50 6.08 -7.72
C SER A 296 1.14 5.43 -7.97
N GLY A 297 0.11 5.96 -7.34
CA GLY A 297 -1.27 5.49 -7.46
C GLY A 297 -2.17 6.25 -6.50
N TYR A 298 -3.46 5.90 -6.49
CA TYR A 298 -4.43 6.48 -5.56
C TYR A 298 -4.53 5.62 -4.30
N GLU A 299 -3.99 6.09 -3.19
CA GLU A 299 -4.04 5.37 -1.93
C GLU A 299 -5.41 5.54 -1.25
N ASP A 300 -5.99 4.44 -0.75
CA ASP A 300 -7.26 4.44 -0.03
C ASP A 300 -7.11 5.25 1.26
N LEU A 301 -7.81 6.37 1.35
CA LEU A 301 -7.62 7.36 2.40
C LEU A 301 -7.94 6.81 3.79
N ARG A 302 -8.94 5.92 3.87
CA ARG A 302 -9.35 5.29 5.12
C ARG A 302 -8.29 4.30 5.60
N ILE A 303 -7.76 3.46 4.70
CA ILE A 303 -6.68 2.54 5.03
C ILE A 303 -5.42 3.30 5.41
N TRP A 304 -5.05 4.31 4.63
CA TRP A 304 -3.92 5.19 4.90
C TRP A 304 -4.03 5.82 6.30
N TRP A 305 -5.19 6.42 6.63
CA TRP A 305 -5.42 7.00 7.95
C TRP A 305 -5.40 5.97 9.08
N ASN A 306 -5.95 4.77 8.87
CA ASN A 306 -5.94 3.72 9.87
C ASN A 306 -4.50 3.28 10.22
N ASN A 307 -3.62 3.18 9.21
CA ASN A 307 -2.20 2.92 9.46
C ASN A 307 -1.56 4.09 10.21
N TYR A 308 -1.89 5.31 9.79
CA TYR A 308 -1.32 6.53 10.34
C TYR A 308 -1.73 6.72 11.82
N SER A 309 -3.02 6.74 12.13
CA SER A 309 -3.59 6.92 13.48
C SER A 309 -3.04 5.96 14.54
N ARG A 310 -2.73 4.72 14.14
CA ARG A 310 -2.17 3.68 15.02
C ARG A 310 -0.63 3.71 15.14
N GLY A 311 0.03 4.51 14.31
CA GLY A 311 1.48 4.62 14.25
C GLY A 311 2.06 5.59 15.28
N MET A 312 3.14 6.29 14.92
CA MET A 312 3.84 7.23 15.80
C MET A 312 2.96 8.37 16.36
N ASN A 313 1.82 8.62 15.73
CA ASN A 313 0.79 9.58 16.13
C ASN A 313 0.20 9.35 17.51
N SER A 314 0.00 8.08 17.89
CA SER A 314 -0.52 7.74 19.21
C SER A 314 0.56 7.76 20.29
N HIS A 315 1.82 8.05 19.95
CA HIS A 315 3.00 7.80 20.79
C HIS A 315 3.82 9.07 21.14
N GLY A 316 3.26 10.28 21.05
CA GLY A 316 3.85 11.47 21.70
C GLY A 316 4.38 12.57 20.79
N GLY A 317 3.59 13.03 19.81
CA GLY A 317 3.91 14.27 19.06
C GLY A 317 5.08 14.15 18.06
N ILE A 318 5.54 12.93 17.78
CA ILE A 318 6.69 12.65 16.93
C ILE A 318 6.38 13.02 15.47
N GLY A 319 7.26 13.82 14.88
CA GLY A 319 7.21 14.24 13.47
C GLY A 319 6.68 15.66 13.21
N ASN A 320 6.31 16.41 14.26
CA ASN A 320 5.89 17.83 14.22
C ASN A 320 4.69 18.12 13.32
N TYR A 321 3.53 17.57 13.66
CA TYR A 321 2.23 17.91 13.06
C TYR A 321 1.12 17.56 14.05
N SER A 322 -0.09 18.06 13.80
CA SER A 322 -1.31 17.60 14.48
C SER A 322 -2.03 16.54 13.64
N SER A 323 -2.40 15.43 14.27
CA SER A 323 -3.22 14.36 13.72
C SER A 323 -4.58 14.89 13.25
N ALA A 324 -5.19 15.77 14.03
CA ALA A 324 -6.50 16.34 13.74
C ALA A 324 -6.45 17.24 12.49
N GLN A 325 -5.39 18.03 12.32
CA GLN A 325 -5.22 18.82 11.09
C GLN A 325 -4.80 17.98 9.90
N LEU A 326 -3.90 17.01 10.10
CA LEU A 326 -3.44 16.15 9.03
C LEU A 326 -4.59 15.32 8.45
N TYR A 327 -5.47 14.79 9.31
CA TYR A 327 -6.68 14.11 8.89
C TYR A 327 -7.55 15.00 8.00
N ARG A 328 -7.84 16.22 8.47
CA ARG A 328 -8.63 17.21 7.72
C ARG A 328 -7.95 17.58 6.40
N ALA A 329 -6.63 17.77 6.39
CA ALA A 329 -5.87 18.07 5.19
C ALA A 329 -5.93 16.91 4.19
N ALA A 330 -5.74 15.68 4.64
CA ALA A 330 -5.82 14.49 3.80
C ALA A 330 -7.21 14.32 3.17
N HIS A 331 -8.28 14.71 3.88
CA HIS A 331 -9.64 14.71 3.31
C HIS A 331 -9.90 15.87 2.35
N ARG A 332 -9.34 17.07 2.61
CA ARG A 332 -9.43 18.21 1.68
C ARG A 332 -8.69 17.94 0.38
N TYR A 333 -7.55 17.27 0.46
CA TYR A 333 -6.66 16.96 -0.67
C TYR A 333 -6.93 15.60 -1.31
N ALA A 334 -7.95 14.87 -0.87
CA ALA A 334 -8.39 13.66 -1.54
C ALA A 334 -8.90 14.02 -2.95
N ASP A 335 -8.31 13.39 -3.96
CA ASP A 335 -8.49 13.72 -5.37
C ASP A 335 -8.80 12.51 -6.25
N GLY A 336 -8.82 11.31 -5.66
CA GLY A 336 -9.09 10.06 -6.36
C GLY A 336 -10.40 9.41 -5.95
N TYR A 337 -11.05 8.78 -6.93
CA TYR A 337 -12.17 7.87 -6.76
C TYR A 337 -13.33 8.49 -5.95
N PRO A 338 -14.09 9.42 -6.57
CA PRO A 338 -15.26 10.02 -5.95
C PRO A 338 -16.30 8.95 -5.58
N ASP A 339 -16.83 9.02 -4.36
CA ASP A 339 -17.96 8.19 -3.97
C ASP A 339 -19.18 8.53 -4.84
N PRO A 340 -19.86 7.54 -5.44
CA PRO A 340 -20.94 7.79 -6.39
C PRO A 340 -22.18 8.43 -5.75
N LYS A 341 -22.32 8.40 -4.41
CA LYS A 341 -23.46 8.98 -3.70
C LYS A 341 -23.16 10.39 -3.22
N THR A 342 -21.95 10.65 -2.72
CA THR A 342 -21.59 11.94 -2.11
C THR A 342 -20.73 12.82 -3.01
N GLY A 343 -20.11 12.26 -4.04
CA GLY A 343 -19.12 12.94 -4.89
C GLY A 343 -17.77 13.19 -4.19
N GLN A 344 -17.62 12.83 -2.91
CA GLN A 344 -16.37 13.04 -2.18
C GLN A 344 -15.31 12.03 -2.60
N CYS A 345 -14.11 12.50 -2.96
CA CYS A 345 -13.00 11.62 -3.26
C CYS A 345 -12.57 10.79 -2.03
N THR A 346 -12.39 9.49 -2.26
CA THR A 346 -12.13 8.49 -1.21
C THR A 346 -10.69 7.99 -1.19
N ALA A 347 -9.90 8.41 -2.17
CA ALA A 347 -8.49 8.11 -2.31
C ALA A 347 -7.68 9.38 -2.57
N ILE A 348 -6.38 9.31 -2.30
CA ILE A 348 -5.45 10.42 -2.51
C ILE A 348 -4.33 9.97 -3.44
N SER A 349 -4.03 10.75 -4.47
CA SER A 349 -2.87 10.51 -5.32
C SER A 349 -1.61 10.63 -4.49
N ALA A 350 -0.80 9.58 -4.55
CA ALA A 350 0.41 9.46 -3.79
C ALA A 350 1.54 9.02 -4.73
N ALA A 351 2.72 9.58 -4.50
CA ALA A 351 3.95 9.11 -5.11
C ALA A 351 5.02 8.88 -4.05
N TYR A 352 5.76 7.80 -4.23
CA TYR A 352 6.82 7.36 -3.34
C TYR A 352 8.10 7.15 -4.12
N LYS A 353 9.21 7.69 -3.61
CA LYS A 353 10.54 7.35 -4.07
C LYS A 353 10.89 5.98 -3.50
N VAL A 354 11.29 5.09 -4.38
CA VAL A 354 11.73 3.74 -4.03
C VAL A 354 13.11 3.46 -4.60
N GLU A 355 13.83 2.61 -3.90
CA GLU A 355 15.07 2.01 -4.34
C GLU A 355 14.92 0.49 -4.23
N ALA A 356 15.65 -0.23 -5.07
CA ALA A 356 15.67 -1.67 -5.10
C ALA A 356 17.08 -2.20 -5.36
N ALA A 357 17.39 -3.38 -4.84
CA ALA A 357 18.56 -4.15 -5.24
C ALA A 357 18.12 -5.31 -6.15
N ARG A 358 19.00 -5.74 -7.07
CA ARG A 358 18.80 -6.98 -7.84
C ARG A 358 18.70 -8.17 -6.88
N ALA A 359 17.82 -9.12 -7.19
CA ALA A 359 17.61 -10.31 -6.39
C ALA A 359 17.29 -11.52 -7.27
N MET A 360 17.56 -12.71 -6.76
CA MET A 360 17.08 -13.96 -7.35
C MET A 360 15.75 -14.32 -6.68
N ILE A 361 14.65 -14.26 -7.42
CA ILE A 361 13.32 -14.53 -6.89
C ILE A 361 13.05 -16.04 -6.95
N ALA A 362 12.88 -16.65 -5.77
CA ALA A 362 12.64 -18.07 -5.64
C ALA A 362 11.14 -18.37 -5.56
N HIS A 363 10.65 -19.05 -6.58
CA HIS A 363 9.27 -19.55 -6.65
C HIS A 363 9.15 -20.84 -5.83
N PRO A 364 8.16 -20.95 -4.92
CA PRO A 364 7.93 -22.19 -4.21
C PRO A 364 7.56 -23.30 -5.21
N ALA A 365 8.13 -24.48 -5.03
CA ALA A 365 7.78 -25.63 -5.86
C ALA A 365 6.28 -25.90 -5.78
N LEU A 366 5.61 -26.01 -6.93
CA LEU A 366 4.27 -26.56 -6.99
C LEU A 366 4.33 -27.95 -6.35
N ALA A 367 3.55 -28.20 -5.31
CA ALA A 367 3.48 -29.50 -4.67
C ALA A 367 3.11 -30.52 -5.75
N GLN A 368 4.09 -31.31 -6.20
CA GLN A 368 3.77 -32.44 -7.07
C GLN A 368 2.92 -33.40 -6.26
N PRO A 369 1.75 -33.83 -6.75
CA PRO A 369 0.94 -34.82 -6.06
C PRO A 369 1.81 -36.05 -5.86
N SER A 370 2.07 -36.38 -4.60
CA SER A 370 2.90 -37.52 -4.24
C SER A 370 2.22 -38.78 -4.77
N THR A 371 2.77 -39.36 -5.84
CA THR A 371 2.40 -40.71 -6.25
C THR A 371 2.86 -41.65 -5.16
N VAL A 372 1.95 -41.99 -4.24
CA VAL A 372 2.13 -43.11 -3.33
C VAL A 372 2.05 -44.37 -4.18
N THR A 373 3.19 -44.87 -4.61
CA THR A 373 3.30 -46.21 -5.16
C THR A 373 3.07 -47.17 -4.00
N ALA A 374 1.86 -47.71 -3.89
CA ALA A 374 1.57 -48.80 -2.98
C ALA A 374 2.40 -50.01 -3.42
N SER A 375 3.52 -50.26 -2.74
CA SER A 375 4.23 -51.54 -2.83
C SER A 375 3.32 -52.61 -2.24
N ASN A 376 2.79 -53.45 -3.12
CA ASN A 376 1.94 -54.56 -2.76
C ASN A 376 2.82 -55.78 -2.49
N ASP A 377 3.59 -55.76 -1.41
CA ASP A 377 4.34 -56.95 -0.99
C ASP A 377 3.50 -57.81 -0.05
N ARG A 378 2.68 -58.66 -0.68
CA ARG A 378 2.22 -59.91 -0.06
C ARG A 378 3.02 -61.04 -0.66
N THR A 379 4.13 -61.39 -0.05
CA THR A 379 4.60 -62.77 -0.07
C THR A 379 4.97 -63.25 1.33
N LYS A 380 4.17 -64.20 1.78
CA LYS A 380 4.30 -65.04 2.98
C LYS A 380 5.43 -66.07 2.79
N PRO A 381 5.95 -66.73 3.85
CA PRO A 381 5.20 -67.70 4.66
C PRO A 381 4.80 -67.27 6.07
#